data_AF-A0A6P7GRA0-F1
#
_entry.id   AF-A0A6P7GRA0-F1
#
_cell.length_a   1.000
_cell.length_b   1.000
_cell.length_c   1.000
_cell.angle_alpha   90.00
_cell.angle_beta   90.00
_cell.angle_gamma   90.00
#
_symmetry.space_group_name_H-M   'P 1'
#
loop_
_entity.id
_entity.type
_entity.pdbx_description
1 polymer ?
#
loop_
_entity_poly.entity_id
_entity_poly.type
_entity_poly.pdbx_seq_one_letter_code
_entity_poly.pdbx_strand_id
1 'polypeptide(L)'
;MVIESHCDENVTTHQFAKHFDSLLAEFNKRFEEFSELETFLMFFINPYSHRNEDLSEKISTYFSISNKEDLELEIINITNDIQLKSYCNEENFWNLVDINIYPLLRKCALKLNSLCASTYACESLFSNMKYLKSRYRSTLTDAHLDQCLRTGNSTYIPHYNELASNL
;
A
#
# COMPACT_ATOMS: atom_id res chain seq x y z
N MET A 1 -2.01 -36.17 36.74
CA MET A 1 -1.69 -36.37 35.31
C MET A 1 -0.91 -35.14 34.88
N VAL A 2 0.42 -35.24 34.94
CA VAL A 2 1.35 -34.16 34.59
C VAL A 2 1.40 -34.13 33.08
N ILE A 3 1.04 -33.00 32.46
CA ILE A 3 1.30 -32.77 31.04
C ILE A 3 2.79 -32.43 30.96
N GLU A 4 3.63 -33.42 30.74
CA GLU A 4 5.02 -33.18 30.34
C GLU A 4 4.99 -32.45 29.00
N SER A 5 5.48 -31.21 28.98
CA SER A 5 5.77 -30.52 27.72
C SER A 5 6.96 -31.23 27.09
N HIS A 6 6.70 -32.11 26.14
CA HIS A 6 7.72 -32.66 25.27
C HIS A 6 8.18 -31.52 24.33
N CYS A 7 9.14 -30.72 24.79
CA CYS A 7 9.91 -29.86 23.91
C CYS A 7 10.83 -30.77 23.11
N ASP A 8 10.56 -30.89 21.82
CA ASP A 8 11.40 -31.59 20.87
C ASP A 8 12.79 -30.91 20.83
N GLU A 9 13.78 -31.49 21.50
CA GLU A 9 15.14 -30.95 21.69
C GLU A 9 15.99 -30.89 20.40
N ASN A 10 15.41 -31.16 19.23
CA ASN A 10 16.11 -31.13 17.93
C ASN A 10 15.63 -30.05 16.95
N VAL A 11 14.89 -29.06 17.43
CA VAL A 11 14.64 -27.83 16.68
C VAL A 11 15.92 -27.00 16.69
N THR A 12 16.83 -27.28 15.75
CA THR A 12 18.09 -26.55 15.62
C THR A 12 17.81 -25.09 15.31
N THR A 13 17.99 -24.21 16.28
CA THR A 13 17.87 -22.74 16.19
C THR A 13 18.58 -22.17 14.96
N HIS A 14 19.63 -22.84 14.48
CA HIS A 14 20.35 -22.52 13.26
C HIS A 14 19.50 -22.57 11.98
N GLN A 15 18.56 -23.52 11.86
CA GLN A 15 17.66 -23.60 10.70
C GLN A 15 16.70 -22.41 10.67
N PHE A 16 16.17 -22.01 11.83
CA PHE A 16 15.32 -20.81 11.95
C PHE A 16 16.10 -19.54 11.65
N ALA A 17 17.32 -19.41 12.16
CA ALA A 17 18.19 -18.28 11.85
C ALA A 17 18.39 -18.13 10.33
N LYS A 18 18.69 -19.24 9.63
CA LYS A 18 18.82 -19.24 8.17
C LYS A 18 17.52 -18.82 7.45
N HIS A 19 16.36 -19.25 7.95
CA HIS A 19 15.08 -18.82 7.41
C HIS A 19 14.81 -17.33 7.66
N PHE A 20 15.17 -16.80 8.83
CA PHE A 20 15.09 -15.37 9.12
C PHE A 20 16.02 -14.55 8.22
N ASP A 21 17.26 -15.00 8.01
CA ASP A 21 18.20 -14.32 7.10
C ASP A 21 17.66 -14.28 5.67
N SER A 22 17.10 -15.41 5.20
CA SER A 22 16.47 -15.47 3.88
C SER A 22 15.24 -14.57 3.78
N LEU A 23 14.40 -14.54 4.82
CA LEU A 23 13.23 -13.69 4.86
C LEU A 23 13.62 -12.20 4.87
N LEU A 24 14.65 -11.85 5.63
CA LEU A 24 15.16 -10.48 5.72
C LEU A 24 15.79 -10.04 4.38
N ALA A 25 16.51 -10.93 3.69
CA ALA A 25 17.03 -10.65 2.35
C ALA A 25 15.90 -10.42 1.33
N GLU A 26 14.88 -11.28 1.30
CA GLU A 26 13.71 -11.10 0.43
C GLU A 26 12.91 -9.85 0.79
N PHE A 27 12.80 -9.53 2.08
CA PHE A 27 12.16 -8.29 2.53
C PHE A 27 12.95 -7.08 2.01
N ASN A 28 14.25 -7.00 2.29
CA ASN A 28 15.06 -5.87 1.83
C ASN A 28 15.03 -5.73 0.31
N LYS A 29 15.14 -6.83 -0.43
CA LYS A 29 15.03 -6.84 -1.89
C LYS A 29 13.66 -6.33 -2.36
N ARG A 30 12.57 -6.76 -1.72
CA ARG A 30 11.21 -6.31 -2.05
C ARG A 30 11.03 -4.81 -1.79
N PHE A 31 11.68 -4.27 -0.77
CA PHE A 31 11.56 -2.86 -0.40
C PHE A 31 12.67 -1.97 -1.00
N GLU A 32 13.60 -2.54 -1.76
CA GLU A 32 14.70 -1.80 -2.41
C GLU A 32 14.16 -0.75 -3.38
N GLU A 33 13.05 -1.04 -4.06
CA GLU A 33 12.35 -0.11 -4.98
C GLU A 33 11.82 1.15 -4.28
N PHE A 34 11.59 1.12 -2.95
CA PHE A 34 11.18 2.32 -2.21
C PHE A 34 12.32 3.32 -2.02
N SER A 35 13.57 2.89 -2.14
CA SER A 35 14.71 3.82 -2.06
C SER A 35 14.67 4.87 -3.18
N GLU A 36 14.24 4.49 -4.39
CA GLU A 36 14.01 5.42 -5.49
C GLU A 36 12.81 6.33 -5.21
N LEU A 37 11.73 5.75 -4.65
CA LEU A 37 10.53 6.49 -4.27
C LEU A 37 10.84 7.61 -3.26
N GLU A 38 11.66 7.32 -2.25
CA GLU A 38 12.07 8.27 -1.22
C GLU A 38 12.74 9.53 -1.80
N THR A 39 13.40 9.42 -2.96
CA THR A 39 14.13 10.55 -3.58
C THR A 39 13.22 11.70 -4.04
N PHE A 40 11.93 11.43 -4.23
CA PHE A 40 10.92 12.43 -4.64
C PHE A 40 9.67 12.43 -3.76
N LEU A 41 9.50 11.46 -2.85
CA LEU A 41 8.33 11.36 -1.98
C LEU A 41 8.10 12.62 -1.15
N MET A 42 9.17 13.29 -0.70
CA MET A 42 9.08 14.54 0.06
C MET A 42 8.37 15.65 -0.69
N PHE A 43 8.42 15.65 -2.03
CA PHE A 43 7.63 16.58 -2.85
C PHE A 43 6.14 16.32 -2.72
N PHE A 44 5.74 15.04 -2.67
CA PHE A 44 4.33 14.66 -2.53
C PHE A 44 3.81 14.82 -1.11
N ILE A 45 4.68 14.84 -0.10
CA ILE A 45 4.32 15.21 1.27
C ILE A 45 4.16 16.73 1.37
N ASN A 46 5.09 17.49 0.80
CA ASN A 46 5.02 18.95 0.80
C ASN A 46 5.67 19.52 -0.48
N PRO A 47 4.85 19.92 -1.47
CA PRO A 47 5.37 20.47 -2.72
C PRO A 47 6.22 21.73 -2.52
N TYR A 48 6.00 22.48 -1.43
CA TYR A 48 6.63 23.76 -1.17
C TYR A 48 7.95 23.65 -0.38
N SER A 49 8.30 22.47 0.17
CA SER A 49 9.55 22.30 0.90
C SER A 49 10.70 21.82 0.02
N HIS A 50 10.45 21.45 -1.24
CA HIS A 50 11.44 20.75 -2.05
C HIS A 50 12.21 21.66 -3.01
N ARG A 51 13.55 21.53 -3.00
CA ARG A 51 14.47 22.05 -4.02
C ARG A 51 15.38 20.95 -4.58
N ASN A 52 14.82 19.95 -5.24
CA ASN A 52 15.62 19.00 -6.03
C ASN A 52 15.58 19.42 -7.50
N GLU A 53 16.74 19.69 -8.07
CA GLU A 53 16.88 20.11 -9.48
C GLU A 53 16.54 18.96 -10.46
N ASP A 54 16.61 17.71 -10.01
CA ASP A 54 16.37 16.50 -10.80
C ASP A 54 15.01 15.84 -10.53
N LEU A 55 14.09 16.55 -9.88
CA LEU A 55 12.78 16.00 -9.47
C LEU A 55 11.96 15.49 -10.65
N SER A 56 11.92 16.24 -11.74
CA SER A 56 11.19 15.88 -12.96
C SER A 56 11.70 14.57 -13.55
N GLU A 57 13.02 14.39 -13.60
CA GLU A 57 13.68 13.17 -14.11
C GLU A 57 13.35 11.95 -13.25
N LYS A 58 13.42 12.11 -11.92
CA LYS A 58 13.11 11.04 -10.96
C LYS A 58 11.66 10.59 -11.09
N ILE A 59 10.73 11.55 -11.07
CA ILE A 59 9.29 11.27 -11.19
C ILE A 59 8.97 10.68 -12.57
N SER A 60 9.55 11.22 -13.65
CA SER A 60 9.27 10.73 -15.00
C SER A 60 9.78 9.31 -15.22
N THR A 61 10.97 9.00 -14.71
CA THR A 61 11.56 7.66 -14.78
C THR A 61 10.72 6.66 -14.00
N TYR A 62 10.43 6.95 -12.73
CA TYR A 62 9.69 6.05 -11.86
C TYR A 62 8.26 5.76 -12.37
N PHE A 63 7.55 6.79 -12.83
CA PHE A 63 6.17 6.63 -13.31
C PHE A 63 6.02 6.38 -14.81
N SER A 64 7.14 6.28 -15.54
CA SER A 64 7.19 6.15 -17.00
C SER A 64 6.39 7.24 -17.73
N ILE A 65 6.64 8.50 -17.40
CA ILE A 65 6.00 9.68 -18.02
C ILE A 65 6.77 10.08 -19.26
N SER A 66 6.09 10.16 -20.41
CA SER A 66 6.74 10.46 -21.69
C SER A 66 6.98 11.96 -21.93
N ASN A 67 6.15 12.83 -21.37
CA ASN A 67 6.19 14.28 -21.54
C ASN A 67 6.77 14.94 -20.28
N LYS A 68 8.10 14.92 -20.16
CA LYS A 68 8.82 15.45 -19.00
C LYS A 68 8.71 16.97 -18.90
N GLU A 69 8.65 17.67 -20.03
CA GLU A 69 8.58 19.13 -20.08
C GLU A 69 7.28 19.65 -19.46
N ASP A 70 6.15 18.98 -19.75
CA ASP A 70 4.86 19.30 -19.14
C ASP A 70 4.88 19.07 -17.62
N LEU A 71 5.55 17.99 -17.18
CA LEU A 71 5.74 17.69 -15.76
C LEU A 71 6.58 18.78 -15.07
N GLU A 72 7.66 19.24 -15.71
CA GLU A 72 8.48 20.34 -15.19
C GLU A 72 7.67 21.63 -15.03
N LEU A 73 6.83 21.95 -16.01
CA LEU A 73 5.94 23.10 -15.92
C LEU A 73 4.92 22.94 -14.78
N GLU A 74 4.32 21.77 -14.60
CA GLU A 74 3.42 21.50 -13.48
C GLU A 74 4.13 21.66 -12.12
N ILE A 75 5.35 21.15 -11.98
CA ILE A 75 6.17 21.28 -10.76
C ILE A 75 6.46 22.76 -10.47
N ILE A 76 6.88 23.54 -11.48
CA ILE A 76 7.14 24.97 -11.33
C ILE A 76 5.86 25.72 -10.94
N ASN A 77 4.74 25.40 -11.59
CA ASN A 77 3.48 26.09 -11.33
C ASN A 77 2.96 25.79 -9.93
N ILE A 78 2.96 24.53 -9.48
CA ILE A 78 2.40 24.17 -8.17
C ILE A 78 3.26 24.69 -7.03
N THR A 79 4.60 24.66 -7.17
CA THR A 79 5.54 25.17 -6.16
C THR A 79 5.42 26.68 -5.95
N ASN A 80 4.97 27.41 -6.96
CA ASN A 80 4.74 28.85 -6.92
C ASN A 80 3.26 29.24 -6.70
N ASP A 81 2.35 28.28 -6.61
CA ASP A 81 0.92 28.56 -6.38
C ASP A 81 0.68 28.95 -4.91
N ILE A 82 0.43 30.25 -4.70
CA ILE A 82 0.20 30.83 -3.38
C ILE A 82 -1.15 30.39 -2.78
N GLN A 83 -2.17 30.16 -3.62
CA GLN A 83 -3.49 29.74 -3.14
C GLN A 83 -3.43 28.32 -2.61
N LEU A 84 -2.86 27.40 -3.40
CA LEU A 84 -2.65 26.02 -2.97
C LEU A 84 -1.72 25.93 -1.76
N LYS A 85 -0.74 26.84 -1.63
CA LYS A 85 0.17 26.88 -0.48
C LYS A 85 -0.56 27.05 0.86
N SER A 86 -1.69 27.75 0.87
CA SER A 86 -2.47 27.92 2.10
C SER A 86 -3.07 26.61 2.63
N TYR A 87 -3.21 25.59 1.76
CA TYR A 87 -3.73 24.27 2.08
C TYR A 87 -2.65 23.18 2.19
N CYS A 88 -1.35 23.55 2.17
CA CYS A 88 -0.27 22.55 2.06
C CYS A 88 -0.16 21.58 3.25
N ASN A 89 -0.78 21.90 4.40
CA ASN A 89 -0.81 21.05 5.58
C ASN A 89 -2.08 20.18 5.68
N GLU A 90 -3.00 20.29 4.72
CA GLU A 90 -4.21 19.47 4.67
C GLU A 90 -3.86 18.03 4.25
N GLU A 91 -4.35 17.03 4.97
CA GLU A 91 -4.09 15.61 4.67
C GLU A 91 -4.53 15.22 3.26
N ASN A 92 -5.56 15.89 2.74
CA ASN A 92 -6.15 15.71 1.43
C ASN A 92 -5.73 16.78 0.41
N PHE A 93 -4.56 17.44 0.59
CA PHE A 93 -4.03 18.46 -0.32
C PHE A 93 -4.18 18.10 -1.81
N TRP A 94 -3.76 16.89 -2.20
CA TRP A 94 -3.80 16.43 -3.60
C TRP A 94 -5.22 16.25 -4.16
N ASN A 95 -6.26 16.23 -3.32
CA ASN A 95 -7.65 16.23 -3.77
C ASN A 95 -8.14 17.66 -4.12
N LEU A 96 -7.49 18.69 -3.57
CA LEU A 96 -7.78 20.11 -3.84
C LEU A 96 -7.09 20.61 -5.13
N VAL A 97 -6.01 19.93 -5.54
CA VAL A 97 -5.27 20.24 -6.77
C VAL A 97 -6.15 19.95 -8.00
N ASP A 98 -6.37 20.94 -8.87
CA ASP A 98 -7.20 20.78 -10.07
C ASP A 98 -6.54 19.82 -11.09
N ILE A 99 -7.28 18.79 -11.50
CA ILE A 99 -6.81 17.79 -12.46
C ILE A 99 -6.62 18.36 -13.86
N ASN A 100 -7.33 19.43 -14.21
CA ASN A 100 -7.22 20.06 -15.52
C ASN A 100 -5.97 20.95 -15.62
N ILE A 101 -5.44 21.40 -14.48
CA ILE A 101 -4.26 22.26 -14.40
C ILE A 101 -3.00 21.43 -14.13
N TYR A 102 -3.11 20.40 -13.28
CA TYR A 102 -1.98 19.54 -12.87
C TYR A 102 -2.27 18.04 -13.13
N PRO A 103 -2.58 17.62 -14.37
CA PRO A 103 -2.96 16.25 -14.67
C PRO A 103 -1.86 15.22 -14.35
N LEU A 104 -0.58 15.53 -14.59
CA LEU A 104 0.52 14.60 -14.37
C LEU A 104 0.79 14.41 -12.89
N LEU A 105 0.95 15.51 -12.14
CA LEU A 105 1.22 15.47 -10.71
C LEU A 105 0.07 14.86 -9.93
N ARG A 106 -1.19 15.16 -10.28
CA ARG A 106 -2.34 14.55 -9.62
C ARG A 106 -2.41 13.05 -9.89
N LYS A 107 -2.08 12.60 -11.10
CA LYS A 107 -1.97 11.17 -11.42
C LYS A 107 -0.87 10.48 -10.62
N CYS A 108 0.30 11.11 -10.47
CA CYS A 108 1.39 10.59 -9.64
C CYS A 108 0.98 10.49 -8.17
N ALA A 109 0.36 11.53 -7.61
CA ALA A 109 -0.11 11.53 -6.22
C ALA A 109 -1.13 10.41 -5.96
N LEU A 110 -2.07 10.19 -6.89
CA LEU A 110 -3.03 9.08 -6.80
C LEU A 110 -2.34 7.71 -6.86
N LYS A 111 -1.35 7.54 -7.73
CA LYS A 111 -0.55 6.31 -7.78
C LYS A 111 0.18 6.07 -6.45
N LEU A 112 0.81 7.09 -5.87
CA LEU A 112 1.47 6.98 -4.56
C LEU A 112 0.50 6.59 -3.45
N ASN A 113 -0.65 7.27 -3.36
CA ASN A 113 -1.67 6.96 -2.37
C ASN A 113 -2.21 5.52 -2.52
N SER A 114 -2.28 5.01 -3.75
CA SER A 114 -2.70 3.63 -3.99
C SER A 114 -1.71 2.58 -3.47
N LEU A 115 -0.41 2.89 -3.43
CA LEU A 115 0.60 2.00 -2.82
C LEU A 115 0.30 1.81 -1.34
N CYS A 116 0.04 2.91 -0.60
CA CYS A 116 -0.32 2.88 0.82
C CYS A 116 -1.68 2.20 1.08
N ALA A 117 -2.66 2.37 0.21
CA ALA A 117 -3.95 1.70 0.36
C ALA A 117 -3.84 0.17 0.18
N SER A 118 -2.95 -0.28 -0.71
CA SER A 118 -2.76 -1.70 -0.98
C SER A 118 -2.19 -2.46 0.23
N THR A 119 -1.31 -1.83 1.03
CA THR A 119 -0.76 -2.46 2.24
C THR A 119 -1.84 -2.66 3.30
N TYR A 120 -2.66 -1.64 3.55
CA TYR A 120 -3.80 -1.74 4.49
C TYR A 120 -4.80 -2.83 4.04
N ALA A 121 -5.13 -2.86 2.74
CA ALA A 121 -6.00 -3.90 2.20
C ALA A 121 -5.41 -5.31 2.37
N CYS A 122 -4.09 -5.46 2.15
CA CYS A 122 -3.40 -6.73 2.40
C CYS A 122 -3.44 -7.11 3.89
N GLU A 123 -3.18 -6.18 4.81
CA GLU A 123 -3.23 -6.42 6.26
C GLU A 123 -4.62 -6.88 6.72
N SER A 124 -5.67 -6.20 6.26
CA SER A 124 -7.06 -6.58 6.52
C SER A 124 -7.36 -7.99 5.96
N LEU A 125 -6.89 -8.26 4.74
CA LEU A 125 -7.08 -9.55 4.08
C LEU A 125 -6.38 -10.69 4.83
N PHE A 126 -5.14 -10.50 5.29
CA PHE A 126 -4.41 -11.49 6.08
C PHE A 126 -5.01 -11.69 7.48
N SER A 127 -5.50 -10.62 8.11
CA SER A 127 -6.20 -10.69 9.39
C SER A 127 -7.49 -11.51 9.27
N ASN A 128 -8.27 -11.26 8.22
CA ASN A 128 -9.45 -12.04 7.89
C ASN A 128 -9.10 -13.50 7.55
N MET A 129 -8.01 -13.74 6.82
CA MET A 129 -7.53 -15.09 6.51
C MET A 129 -7.16 -15.87 7.78
N LYS A 130 -6.51 -15.23 8.75
CA LYS A 130 -6.18 -15.84 10.06
C LYS A 130 -7.42 -16.25 10.83
N TYR A 131 -8.48 -15.45 10.79
CA TYR A 131 -9.77 -15.80 11.40
C TYR A 131 -10.48 -16.95 10.65
N LEU A 132 -10.51 -16.90 9.31
CA LEU A 132 -11.17 -17.90 8.48
C LEU A 132 -10.48 -19.26 8.54
N LYS A 133 -9.14 -19.29 8.55
CA LYS A 133 -8.31 -20.51 8.72
C LYS A 133 -8.15 -20.91 10.19
N SER A 134 -9.15 -20.66 11.04
CA SER A 134 -9.10 -21.13 12.43
C SER A 134 -9.13 -22.66 12.50
N ARG A 135 -8.58 -23.23 13.59
CA ARG A 135 -8.51 -24.68 13.85
C ARG A 135 -9.87 -25.41 13.82
N TYR A 136 -10.96 -24.68 13.84
CA TYR A 136 -12.33 -25.20 13.89
C TYR A 136 -12.98 -25.34 12.52
N ARG A 137 -12.32 -24.90 11.43
CA ARG A 137 -12.84 -24.95 10.06
C ARG A 137 -12.06 -25.92 9.17
N SER A 138 -12.09 -27.21 9.53
CA SER A 138 -11.34 -28.28 8.86
C SER A 138 -11.80 -28.60 7.42
N THR A 139 -12.96 -28.09 7.00
CA THR A 139 -13.60 -28.37 5.69
C THR A 139 -13.53 -27.20 4.72
N LEU A 140 -12.84 -26.10 5.08
CA LEU A 140 -12.73 -24.93 4.22
C LEU A 140 -11.79 -25.23 3.05
N THR A 141 -12.34 -25.25 1.83
CA THR A 141 -11.56 -25.36 0.59
C THR A 141 -10.98 -24.00 0.21
N ASP A 142 -9.99 -23.97 -0.68
CA ASP A 142 -9.43 -22.72 -1.19
C ASP A 142 -10.47 -21.87 -1.92
N ALA A 143 -11.44 -22.50 -2.61
CA ALA A 143 -12.55 -21.80 -3.24
C ALA A 143 -13.46 -21.11 -2.22
N HIS A 144 -13.79 -21.78 -1.11
CA HIS A 144 -14.56 -21.18 -0.02
C HIS A 144 -13.79 -20.04 0.65
N LEU A 145 -12.47 -20.20 0.81
CA LEU A 145 -11.62 -19.17 1.39
C LEU A 145 -11.56 -17.91 0.53
N ASP A 146 -11.36 -18.03 -0.79
CA ASP A 146 -11.37 -16.89 -1.72
C ASP A 146 -12.70 -16.13 -1.66
N GLN A 147 -13.82 -16.85 -1.69
CA GLN A 147 -15.15 -16.25 -1.57
C GLN A 147 -15.33 -15.51 -0.24
N CYS A 148 -14.99 -16.14 0.89
CA CYS A 148 -15.09 -15.51 2.21
C CYS A 148 -14.19 -14.28 2.35
N LEU A 149 -12.97 -14.32 1.79
CA LEU A 149 -12.05 -13.19 1.82
C LEU A 149 -12.56 -12.03 0.97
N ARG A 150 -13.12 -12.30 -0.21
CA ARG A 150 -13.74 -11.27 -1.05
C ARG A 150 -14.91 -10.61 -0.34
N THR A 151 -15.80 -11.39 0.27
CA THR A 151 -16.94 -10.85 1.01
C THR A 151 -16.48 -10.05 2.23
N GLY A 152 -15.56 -10.59 3.04
CA GLY A 152 -15.11 -9.96 4.28
C GLY A 152 -14.24 -8.71 4.12
N ASN A 153 -13.63 -8.51 2.96
CA ASN A 153 -12.84 -7.32 2.63
C ASN A 153 -13.56 -6.37 1.66
N SER A 154 -14.84 -6.59 1.40
CA SER A 154 -15.66 -5.71 0.56
C SER A 154 -16.51 -4.76 1.42
N THR A 155 -16.92 -3.64 0.84
CA THR A 155 -17.95 -2.75 1.41
C THR A 155 -19.37 -3.24 1.13
N TYR A 156 -19.52 -4.41 0.48
CA TYR A 156 -20.81 -4.98 0.13
C TYR A 156 -21.54 -5.47 1.36
N ILE A 157 -22.80 -5.03 1.53
CA ILE A 157 -23.69 -5.47 2.60
C ILE A 157 -24.71 -6.42 1.98
N PRO A 158 -24.65 -7.73 2.26
CA PRO A 158 -25.66 -8.66 1.76
C PRO A 158 -27.06 -8.30 2.28
N HIS A 159 -28.07 -8.45 1.42
CA HIS A 159 -29.47 -8.30 1.81
C HIS A 159 -29.94 -9.52 2.62
N TYR A 160 -29.53 -9.57 3.89
CA TYR A 160 -29.78 -10.72 4.78
C TYR A 160 -31.26 -11.08 4.92
N ASN A 161 -32.16 -10.08 4.89
CA ASN A 161 -33.60 -10.30 5.02
C ASN A 161 -34.17 -11.06 3.82
N GLU A 162 -33.74 -10.74 2.60
CA GLU A 162 -34.16 -11.47 1.40
C GLU A 162 -33.60 -12.89 1.38
N LEU A 163 -32.34 -13.07 1.79
CA LEU A 163 -31.73 -14.40 1.89
C LEU A 163 -32.45 -15.28 2.91
N ALA A 164 -32.76 -14.73 4.09
CA ALA A 164 -33.46 -15.46 5.16
C ALA A 164 -34.92 -15.79 4.79
N SER A 165 -35.56 -14.99 3.93
CA SER A 165 -36.93 -15.26 3.46
C SER A 165 -37.02 -16.36 2.39
N ASN A 166 -35.90 -16.71 1.75
CA ASN A 166 -35.81 -17.74 0.72
C ASN A 166 -35.18 -19.07 1.21
N LEU A 167 -34.95 -19.18 2.53
CA LEU A 167 -34.46 -20.36 3.24
C LEU A 167 -35.63 -21.08 3.92
#